data_AF-A0A828RV38-F1
#
_entry.id   AF-A0A828RV38-F1
#
_cell.length_a   1.000
_cell.length_b   1.000
_cell.length_c   1.000
_cell.angle_alpha   90.00
_cell.angle_beta   90.00
_cell.angle_gamma   90.00
#
_symmetry.space_group_name_H-M   'P 1'
#
loop_
_entity.id
_entity.type
_entity.pdbx_description
1 polymer ?
#
loop_
_entity_poly.entity_id
_entity_poly.type
_entity_poly.pdbx_seq_one_letter_code
_entity_poly.pdbx_strand_id
1 'polypeptide(L)'
;MADAVLSVRIDEELKQKFLVLAQENGINNKELMEVMVSQFELAQIGDGSTQFNQDLEELQRITKRMNDIYINMFERTQVRELEIKNKESILRHKQEEEIAALNEKLEIIEQKDKELQGLKDKLKKMSQDFGVLKEEQENIRELNQLLKDKNSQLEKVFADSQAKIEAANQVLEESVKLKALVQDQEALIKRQEFQLQKEIEEQQNLKVKMEEEKRIAIQTLQQEFEFERRNHQLALSEMQLEMKKQAAIELEEVNEKARKQIEELSKEKQDLVEVLKQKNASLD
;
A
#
# COMPACT_ATOMS: atom_id res chain seq x y z
N MET A 1 -78.22 57.15 102.97
CA MET A 1 -79.56 56.57 103.20
C MET A 1 -79.36 55.14 103.68
N ALA A 2 -80.14 54.68 104.65
CA ALA A 2 -79.91 53.41 105.33
C ALA A 2 -80.22 52.23 104.39
N ASP A 3 -79.25 51.35 104.17
CA ASP A 3 -79.48 50.09 103.45
C ASP A 3 -80.39 49.19 104.29
N ALA A 4 -81.63 49.04 103.86
CA ALA A 4 -82.62 48.15 104.47
C ALA A 4 -82.71 46.85 103.67
N VAL A 5 -82.61 45.72 104.35
CA VAL A 5 -82.71 44.39 103.71
C VAL A 5 -84.17 43.91 103.76
N LEU A 6 -84.80 43.83 102.59
CA LEU A 6 -86.11 43.19 102.42
C LEU A 6 -85.90 41.77 101.89
N SER A 7 -86.34 40.75 102.63
CA SER A 7 -86.32 39.36 102.18
C SER A 7 -87.73 38.92 101.80
N VAL A 8 -87.93 38.59 100.53
CA VAL A 8 -89.21 38.15 99.97
C VAL A 8 -89.05 36.71 99.46
N ARG A 9 -89.99 35.83 99.82
CA ARG A 9 -90.03 34.47 99.29
C ARG A 9 -90.80 34.49 97.97
N ILE A 10 -90.13 34.15 96.89
CA ILE A 10 -90.70 34.05 95.54
C ILE A 10 -90.59 32.61 95.04
N ASP A 11 -91.45 32.29 94.08
CA ASP A 11 -91.49 30.97 93.45
C ASP A 11 -90.26 30.77 92.56
N GLU A 12 -89.80 29.52 92.42
CA GLU A 12 -88.54 29.23 91.73
C GLU A 12 -88.57 29.62 90.23
N GLU A 13 -89.74 29.54 89.58
CA GLU A 13 -89.91 30.01 88.20
C GLU A 13 -89.72 31.53 88.06
N LEU A 14 -90.20 32.31 89.03
CA LEU A 14 -90.08 33.76 89.00
C LEU A 14 -88.64 34.19 89.23
N LYS A 15 -87.93 33.50 90.13
CA LYS A 15 -86.50 33.66 90.38
C LYS A 15 -85.65 33.37 89.14
N GLN A 16 -85.97 32.32 88.39
CA GLN A 16 -85.29 31.98 87.13
C GLN A 16 -85.46 33.10 86.09
N LYS A 17 -86.70 33.59 85.89
CA LYS A 17 -86.97 34.71 84.98
C LYS A 17 -86.24 35.99 85.40
N PHE A 18 -86.15 36.25 86.70
CA PHE A 18 -85.44 37.40 87.24
C PHE A 18 -83.93 37.36 86.93
N LEU A 19 -83.31 36.18 87.08
CA LEU A 19 -81.89 35.99 86.79
C LEU A 19 -81.56 36.09 85.30
N VAL A 20 -82.41 35.53 84.43
CA VAL A 20 -82.23 35.61 82.98
C VAL A 20 -82.34 37.06 82.49
N LEU A 21 -83.36 37.79 82.95
CA LEU A 21 -83.54 39.21 82.62
C LEU A 21 -82.38 40.08 83.11
N ALA A 22 -81.80 39.77 84.28
CA ALA A 22 -80.63 40.46 84.80
C ALA A 22 -79.39 40.22 83.91
N GLN A 23 -79.19 38.96 83.47
CA GLN A 23 -78.07 38.59 82.59
C GLN A 23 -78.18 39.18 81.18
N GLU A 24 -79.36 39.15 80.56
CA GLU A 24 -79.56 39.68 79.20
C GLU A 24 -79.32 41.20 79.13
N ASN A 25 -79.64 41.92 80.21
CA ASN A 25 -79.42 43.36 80.32
C ASN A 25 -78.06 43.73 80.94
N GLY A 26 -77.26 42.74 81.37
CA GLY A 26 -75.92 42.96 81.94
C GLY A 26 -75.89 43.67 83.30
N ILE A 27 -76.97 43.63 84.07
CA ILE A 27 -77.14 44.35 85.36
C ILE A 27 -77.29 43.39 86.55
N ASN A 28 -76.94 43.84 87.76
CA ASN A 28 -77.09 43.01 88.97
C ASN A 28 -78.56 42.93 89.41
N ASN A 29 -78.96 41.86 90.10
CA ASN A 29 -80.33 41.66 90.58
C ASN A 29 -80.85 42.83 91.44
N LYS A 30 -79.97 43.52 92.18
CA LYS A 30 -80.32 44.74 92.92
C LYS A 30 -80.73 45.87 91.98
N GLU A 31 -79.93 46.12 90.94
CA GLU A 31 -80.18 47.16 89.93
C GLU A 31 -81.43 46.83 89.11
N LEU A 32 -81.65 45.57 88.78
CA LEU A 32 -82.89 45.12 88.12
C LEU A 32 -84.12 45.40 88.99
N MET A 33 -84.02 45.17 90.31
CA MET A 33 -85.12 45.44 91.23
C MET A 33 -85.36 46.94 91.42
N GLU A 34 -84.31 47.78 91.43
CA GLU A 34 -84.44 49.24 91.41
C GLU A 34 -85.08 49.74 90.10
N VAL A 35 -84.73 49.14 88.95
CA VAL A 35 -85.37 49.43 87.64
C VAL A 35 -86.85 49.01 87.65
N MET A 36 -87.18 47.86 88.22
CA MET A 36 -88.58 47.42 88.33
C MET A 36 -89.39 48.29 89.29
N VAL A 37 -88.84 48.67 90.44
CA VAL A 37 -89.52 49.56 91.40
C VAL A 37 -89.72 50.94 90.78
N SER A 38 -88.69 51.51 90.14
CA SER A 38 -88.82 52.79 89.44
C SER A 38 -89.79 52.74 88.26
N GLN A 39 -89.84 51.64 87.50
CA GLN A 39 -90.88 51.44 86.48
C GLN A 39 -92.28 51.30 87.09
N PHE A 40 -92.42 50.66 88.25
CA PHE A 40 -93.70 50.53 88.95
C PHE A 40 -94.16 51.87 89.54
N GLU A 41 -93.24 52.68 90.07
CA GLU A 41 -93.49 54.05 90.51
C GLU A 41 -93.86 54.95 89.32
N LEU A 42 -93.14 54.85 88.18
CA LEU A 42 -93.49 55.56 86.95
C LEU A 42 -94.88 55.16 86.43
N ALA A 43 -95.24 53.87 86.52
CA ALA A 43 -96.56 53.39 86.16
C ALA A 43 -97.66 53.91 87.11
N GLN A 44 -97.38 54.04 88.42
CA GLN A 44 -98.32 54.63 89.38
C GLN A 44 -98.46 56.16 89.24
N ILE A 45 -97.41 56.87 88.84
CA ILE A 45 -97.47 58.31 88.55
C ILE A 45 -98.37 58.59 87.33
N GLY A 46 -98.52 57.62 86.42
CA GLY A 46 -99.38 57.68 85.24
C GLY A 46 -100.89 57.52 85.49
N ASP A 47 -101.32 57.12 86.70
CA ASP A 47 -102.74 56.80 86.98
C ASP A 47 -103.59 58.03 87.39
N GLY A 48 -102.98 59.23 87.43
CA GLY A 48 -103.63 60.46 87.91
C GLY A 48 -103.77 61.60 86.89
N SER A 49 -103.13 61.52 85.72
CA SER A 49 -103.27 62.58 84.70
C SER A 49 -103.02 62.05 83.28
N THR A 50 -103.99 62.31 82.39
CA THR A 50 -103.97 61.95 80.96
C THR A 50 -102.77 62.49 80.18
N GLN A 51 -102.10 63.51 80.73
CA GLN A 51 -100.93 64.16 80.12
C GLN A 51 -99.66 63.30 80.24
N PHE A 52 -99.47 62.61 81.37
CA PHE A 52 -98.30 61.74 81.57
C PHE A 52 -98.30 60.49 80.69
N ASN A 53 -99.47 59.92 80.39
CA ASN A 53 -99.56 58.77 79.48
C ASN A 53 -99.22 59.15 78.02
N GLN A 54 -99.56 60.38 77.60
CA GLN A 54 -99.15 60.89 76.29
C GLN A 54 -97.63 61.05 76.20
N ASP A 55 -97.01 61.61 77.25
CA ASP A 55 -95.54 61.74 77.33
C ASP A 55 -94.85 60.37 77.36
N LEU A 56 -95.42 59.37 78.06
CA LEU A 56 -94.88 58.01 78.12
C LEU A 56 -94.97 57.30 76.76
N GLU A 57 -96.09 57.43 76.04
CA GLU A 57 -96.21 56.92 74.67
C GLU A 57 -95.27 57.62 73.69
N GLU A 58 -95.06 58.94 73.85
CA GLU A 58 -94.10 59.69 73.04
C GLU A 58 -92.67 59.21 73.30
N LEU A 59 -92.30 58.99 74.56
CA LEU A 59 -91.02 58.40 74.94
C LEU A 59 -90.86 56.98 74.36
N GLN A 60 -91.88 56.13 74.41
CA GLN A 60 -91.84 54.81 73.79
C GLN A 60 -91.70 54.88 72.26
N ARG A 61 -92.39 55.82 71.60
CA ARG A 61 -92.23 56.08 70.16
C ARG A 61 -90.81 56.56 69.83
N ILE A 62 -90.24 57.44 70.63
CA ILE A 62 -88.87 57.93 70.48
C ILE A 62 -87.87 56.79 70.68
N THR A 63 -88.06 55.93 71.69
CA THR A 63 -87.20 54.76 71.93
C THR A 63 -87.27 53.74 70.79
N LYS A 64 -88.47 53.45 70.28
CA LYS A 64 -88.62 52.59 69.10
C LYS A 64 -87.89 53.16 67.90
N ARG A 65 -88.02 54.47 67.66
CA ARG A 65 -87.29 55.16 66.59
C ARG A 65 -85.78 55.15 66.81
N MET A 66 -85.29 55.27 68.04
CA MET A 66 -83.87 55.11 68.37
C MET A 66 -83.36 53.71 68.04
N ASN A 67 -84.12 52.67 68.40
CA ASN A 67 -83.78 51.28 68.08
C ASN A 67 -83.80 51.04 66.56
N ASP A 68 -84.80 51.55 65.84
CA ASP A 68 -84.86 51.45 64.38
C ASP A 68 -83.67 52.17 63.71
N ILE A 69 -83.26 53.34 64.22
CA ILE A 69 -82.06 54.03 63.74
C ILE A 69 -80.80 53.20 64.00
N TYR A 70 -80.69 52.59 65.19
CA TYR A 70 -79.55 51.77 65.56
C TYR A 70 -79.44 50.50 64.69
N ILE A 71 -80.55 49.79 64.48
CA ILE A 71 -80.62 48.61 63.60
C ILE A 71 -80.20 48.99 62.18
N ASN A 72 -80.76 50.06 61.61
CA ASN A 72 -80.38 50.53 60.27
C ASN A 72 -78.90 50.93 60.19
N MET A 73 -78.34 51.55 61.23
CA MET A 73 -76.92 51.88 61.29
C MET A 73 -76.03 50.63 61.30
N PHE A 74 -76.42 49.61 62.06
CA PHE A 74 -75.71 48.35 62.15
C PHE A 74 -75.76 47.57 60.82
N GLU A 75 -76.95 47.42 60.23
CA GLU A 75 -77.12 46.77 58.92
C GLU A 75 -76.33 47.48 57.82
N ARG A 76 -76.36 48.82 57.77
CA ARG A 76 -75.55 49.59 56.82
C ARG A 76 -74.04 49.36 57.00
N THR A 77 -73.60 49.17 58.25
CA THR A 77 -72.19 48.88 58.55
C THR A 77 -71.83 47.47 58.09
N GLN A 78 -72.67 46.47 58.35
CA GLN A 78 -72.47 45.11 57.85
C GLN A 78 -72.44 45.04 56.32
N VAL A 79 -73.34 45.75 55.63
CA VAL A 79 -73.34 45.82 54.16
C VAL A 79 -72.04 46.43 53.65
N ARG A 80 -71.54 47.52 54.25
CA ARG A 80 -70.25 48.10 53.89
C ARG A 80 -69.08 47.14 54.11
N GLU A 81 -69.06 46.41 55.22
CA GLU A 81 -68.01 45.42 55.47
C GLU A 81 -68.03 44.28 54.45
N LEU A 82 -69.22 43.80 54.07
CA LEU A 82 -69.37 42.80 53.02
C LEU A 82 -68.91 43.32 51.66
N GLU A 83 -69.25 44.57 51.30
CA GLU A 83 -68.78 45.20 50.07
C GLU A 83 -67.24 45.35 50.04
N ILE A 84 -66.62 45.73 51.16
CA ILE A 84 -65.16 45.82 51.28
C ILE A 84 -64.52 44.44 51.11
N LYS A 85 -65.01 43.42 51.84
CA LYS A 85 -64.52 42.04 51.72
C LYS A 85 -64.66 41.50 50.30
N ASN A 86 -65.78 41.80 49.63
CA ASN A 86 -66.01 41.37 48.26
C ASN A 86 -65.05 42.07 47.27
N LYS A 87 -64.83 43.38 47.42
CA LYS A 87 -63.84 44.12 46.62
C LYS A 87 -62.42 43.58 46.81
N GLU A 88 -62.02 43.30 48.04
CA GLU A 88 -60.72 42.70 48.32
C GLU A 88 -60.60 41.29 47.75
N SER A 89 -61.66 40.48 47.82
CA SER A 89 -61.68 39.13 47.22
C SER A 89 -61.54 39.18 45.70
N ILE A 90 -62.22 40.10 45.02
CA ILE A 90 -62.08 40.32 43.58
C ILE A 90 -60.66 40.77 43.24
N LEU A 91 -60.08 41.67 44.03
CA LEU A 91 -58.70 42.13 43.82
C LEU A 91 -57.68 40.98 44.00
N ARG A 92 -57.85 40.17 45.04
CA ARG A 92 -57.02 38.98 45.30
C ARG A 92 -57.09 38.00 44.13
N HIS A 93 -58.29 37.68 43.62
CA HIS A 93 -58.43 36.80 42.47
C HIS A 93 -57.76 37.33 41.21
N LYS A 94 -57.86 38.64 40.93
CA LYS A 94 -57.14 39.25 39.79
C LYS A 94 -55.62 39.13 39.94
N GLN A 95 -55.10 39.33 41.15
CA GLN A 95 -53.67 39.18 41.42
C GLN A 95 -53.22 37.71 41.28
N GLU A 96 -54.03 36.76 41.74
CA GLU A 96 -53.77 35.33 41.57
C GLU A 96 -53.76 34.92 40.09
N GLU A 97 -54.70 35.43 39.28
CA GLU A 97 -54.72 35.21 37.83
C GLU A 97 -53.47 35.80 37.14
N GLU A 98 -53.05 36.99 37.54
CA GLU A 98 -51.84 37.63 36.99
C GLU A 98 -50.56 36.88 37.39
N ILE A 99 -50.48 36.41 38.64
CA ILE A 99 -49.38 35.56 39.13
C ILE A 99 -49.35 34.24 38.35
N ALA A 100 -50.52 33.61 38.14
CA ALA A 100 -50.61 32.37 37.36
C ALA A 100 -50.13 32.59 35.91
N ALA A 101 -50.56 33.67 35.26
CA ALA A 101 -50.13 34.01 33.91
C ALA A 101 -48.62 34.34 33.80
N LEU A 102 -48.04 34.95 34.83
CA LEU A 102 -46.60 35.21 34.89
C LEU A 102 -45.80 33.93 35.11
N ASN A 103 -46.28 33.02 35.96
CA ASN A 103 -45.64 31.72 36.19
C ASN A 103 -45.64 30.87 34.92
N GLU A 104 -46.74 30.84 34.17
CA GLU A 104 -46.81 30.13 32.88
C GLU A 104 -45.79 30.69 31.87
N LYS A 105 -45.64 32.03 31.81
CA LYS A 105 -44.62 32.67 30.96
C LYS A 105 -43.19 32.32 31.41
N LEU A 106 -42.93 32.27 32.71
CA LEU A 106 -41.63 31.86 33.25
C LEU A 106 -41.31 30.43 32.87
N GLU A 107 -42.26 29.51 32.99
CA GLU A 107 -42.08 28.11 32.61
C GLU A 107 -41.75 27.95 31.12
N ILE A 108 -42.43 28.71 30.25
CA ILE A 108 -42.12 28.74 28.81
C ILE A 108 -40.70 29.27 28.55
N ILE A 109 -40.27 30.30 29.27
CA ILE A 109 -38.91 30.85 29.13
C ILE A 109 -37.88 29.82 29.58
N GLU A 110 -38.07 29.15 30.71
CA GLU A 110 -37.17 28.11 31.19
C GLU A 110 -37.07 26.91 30.22
N GLN A 111 -38.19 26.50 29.61
CA GLN A 111 -38.18 25.47 28.58
C GLN A 111 -37.36 25.90 27.35
N LYS A 112 -37.57 27.13 26.86
CA LYS A 112 -36.80 27.67 25.74
C LYS A 112 -35.31 27.80 26.07
N ASP A 113 -34.96 28.13 27.31
CA ASP A 113 -33.56 28.27 27.72
C ASP A 113 -32.85 26.90 27.77
N LYS A 114 -33.56 25.85 28.21
CA LYS A 114 -33.09 24.46 28.10
C LYS A 114 -32.89 24.02 26.64
N GLU A 115 -33.81 24.36 25.76
CA GLU A 115 -33.67 24.08 24.32
C GLU A 115 -32.46 24.83 23.72
N LEU A 116 -32.26 26.10 24.08
CA LEU A 116 -31.13 26.91 23.67
C LEU A 116 -29.79 26.33 24.14
N GLN A 117 -29.72 25.86 25.39
CA GLN A 117 -28.54 25.14 25.88
C GLN A 117 -28.29 23.85 25.08
N GLY A 118 -29.33 23.06 24.82
CA GLY A 118 -29.22 21.84 24.01
C GLY A 118 -28.73 22.11 22.58
N LEU A 119 -29.20 23.19 21.95
CA LEU A 119 -28.73 23.63 20.63
C LEU A 119 -27.28 24.12 20.68
N LYS A 120 -26.88 24.83 21.73
CA LYS A 120 -25.50 25.31 21.91
C LYS A 120 -24.51 24.15 22.06
N ASP A 121 -24.89 23.09 22.78
CA ASP A 121 -24.06 21.90 22.92
C ASP A 121 -23.96 21.11 21.62
N LYS A 122 -25.06 20.99 20.87
CA LYS A 122 -25.04 20.42 19.51
C LYS A 122 -24.12 21.22 18.58
N LEU A 123 -24.18 22.56 18.64
CA LEU A 123 -23.33 23.43 17.84
C LEU A 123 -21.83 23.23 18.17
N LYS A 124 -21.49 23.11 19.47
CA LYS A 124 -20.11 22.82 19.89
C LYS A 124 -19.61 21.49 19.35
N LYS A 125 -20.41 20.42 19.46
CA LYS A 125 -20.07 19.10 18.92
C LYS A 125 -19.86 19.17 17.41
N MET A 126 -20.81 19.78 16.70
CA MET A 126 -20.75 19.93 15.25
C MET A 126 -19.52 20.74 14.79
N SER A 127 -19.12 21.76 15.57
CA SER A 127 -17.89 22.51 15.31
C SER A 127 -16.61 21.68 15.55
N GLN A 128 -16.62 20.77 16.52
CA GLN A 128 -15.51 19.84 16.74
C GLN A 128 -15.42 18.81 15.61
N ASP A 129 -16.55 18.20 15.25
CA ASP A 129 -16.64 17.24 14.15
C ASP A 129 -16.20 17.86 12.83
N PHE A 130 -16.55 19.13 12.58
CA PHE A 130 -16.09 19.86 11.40
C PHE A 130 -14.57 20.10 11.40
N GLY A 131 -13.97 20.33 12.57
CA GLY A 131 -12.51 20.41 12.71
C GLY A 131 -11.82 19.10 12.33
N VAL A 132 -12.32 17.98 12.86
CA VAL A 132 -11.81 16.63 12.54
C VAL A 132 -11.95 16.32 11.05
N LEU A 133 -13.13 16.59 10.46
CA LEU A 133 -13.36 16.38 9.03
C LEU A 133 -12.42 17.22 8.15
N LYS A 134 -12.06 18.43 8.59
CA LYS A 134 -11.12 19.29 7.86
C LYS A 134 -9.70 18.72 7.90
N GLU A 135 -9.26 18.20 9.05
CA GLU A 135 -7.97 17.51 9.19
C GLU A 135 -7.93 16.22 8.35
N GLU A 136 -8.99 15.40 8.39
CA GLU A 136 -9.11 14.22 7.54
C GLU A 136 -9.07 14.57 6.05
N GLN A 137 -9.70 15.67 5.64
CA GLN A 137 -9.67 16.13 4.26
C GLN A 137 -8.25 16.56 3.82
N GLU A 138 -7.50 17.24 4.68
CA GLU A 138 -6.09 17.57 4.42
C GLU A 138 -5.23 16.31 4.31
N ASN A 139 -5.38 15.36 5.24
CA ASN A 139 -4.69 14.08 5.20
C ASN A 139 -4.98 13.30 3.90
N ILE A 140 -6.23 13.27 3.45
CA ILE A 140 -6.62 12.63 2.18
C ILE A 140 -5.99 13.35 0.98
N ARG A 141 -5.90 14.68 1.00
CA ARG A 141 -5.22 15.43 -0.06
C ARG A 141 -3.73 15.12 -0.13
N GLU A 142 -3.05 15.09 1.01
CA GLU A 142 -1.63 14.74 1.08
C GLU A 142 -1.38 13.30 0.60
N LEU A 143 -2.22 12.35 1.04
CA LEU A 143 -2.13 10.96 0.61
C LEU A 143 -2.32 10.82 -0.92
N ASN A 144 -3.30 11.53 -1.49
CA ASN A 144 -3.54 11.52 -2.93
C ASN A 144 -2.35 12.12 -3.71
N GLN A 145 -1.73 13.17 -3.19
CA GLN A 145 -0.53 13.75 -3.79
C GLN A 145 0.63 12.75 -3.78
N LEU A 146 0.84 12.06 -2.65
CA LEU A 146 1.88 11.04 -2.54
C LEU A 146 1.63 9.84 -3.46
N LEU A 147 0.37 9.39 -3.59
CA LEU A 147 0.00 8.34 -4.55
C LEU A 147 0.26 8.78 -5.99
N LYS A 148 -0.04 10.03 -6.34
CA LYS A 148 0.23 10.58 -7.68
C LYS A 148 1.72 10.61 -7.99
N ASP A 149 2.55 11.03 -7.03
CA ASP A 149 4.00 11.05 -7.18
C ASP A 149 4.58 9.63 -7.32
N LYS A 150 4.06 8.67 -6.55
CA LYS A 150 4.45 7.25 -6.64
C LYS A 150 4.04 6.62 -7.97
N ASN A 151 2.84 6.90 -8.47
CA ASN A 151 2.43 6.44 -9.79
C ASN A 151 3.33 7.01 -10.89
N SER A 152 3.67 8.31 -10.82
CA SER A 152 4.60 8.88 -11.79
C SER A 152 5.99 8.24 -11.74
N GLN A 153 6.48 7.89 -10.54
CA GLN A 153 7.74 7.14 -10.40
C GLN A 153 7.63 5.73 -11.00
N LEU A 154 6.53 5.02 -10.75
CA LEU A 154 6.30 3.68 -11.28
C LEU A 154 6.19 3.68 -12.80
N GLU A 155 5.50 4.67 -13.39
CA GLU A 155 5.41 4.82 -14.85
C GLU A 155 6.79 5.01 -15.48
N LYS A 156 7.66 5.83 -14.87
CA LYS A 156 9.05 6.00 -15.33
C LYS A 156 9.84 4.70 -15.27
N VAL A 157 9.78 4.00 -14.13
CA VAL A 157 10.48 2.72 -13.96
C VAL A 157 9.95 1.65 -14.93
N PHE A 158 8.65 1.66 -15.19
CA PHE A 158 8.02 0.75 -16.14
C PHE A 158 8.51 1.02 -17.57
N ALA A 159 8.53 2.28 -18.01
CA ALA A 159 9.07 2.67 -19.30
C ALA A 159 10.55 2.27 -19.46
N ASP A 160 11.38 2.53 -18.43
CA ASP A 160 12.79 2.13 -18.41
C ASP A 160 12.97 0.60 -18.49
N SER A 161 12.14 -0.14 -17.75
CA SER A 161 12.17 -1.61 -17.78
C SER A 161 11.73 -2.15 -19.14
N GLN A 162 10.73 -1.54 -19.76
CA GLN A 162 10.26 -1.93 -21.09
C GLN A 162 11.35 -1.69 -22.15
N ALA A 163 12.00 -0.52 -22.13
CA ALA A 163 13.13 -0.24 -23.02
C ALA A 163 14.29 -1.25 -22.84
N LYS A 164 14.58 -1.65 -21.59
CA LYS A 164 15.60 -2.68 -21.31
C LYS A 164 15.21 -4.06 -21.86
N ILE A 165 13.94 -4.44 -21.75
CA ILE A 165 13.43 -5.71 -22.31
C ILE A 165 13.52 -5.69 -23.83
N GLU A 166 13.13 -4.61 -24.48
CA GLU A 166 13.24 -4.46 -25.94
C GLU A 166 14.70 -4.56 -26.41
N ALA A 167 15.62 -3.89 -25.73
CA ALA A 167 17.05 -4.00 -26.01
C ALA A 167 17.58 -5.44 -25.79
N ALA A 168 17.17 -6.10 -24.71
CA ALA A 168 17.56 -7.49 -24.44
C ALA A 168 17.04 -8.46 -25.52
N ASN A 169 15.82 -8.25 -26.03
CA ASN A 169 15.25 -9.04 -27.12
C ASN A 169 16.02 -8.85 -28.42
N GLN A 170 16.44 -7.63 -28.76
CA GLN A 170 17.29 -7.38 -29.93
C GLN A 170 18.63 -8.12 -29.83
N VAL A 171 19.29 -8.06 -28.67
CA VAL A 171 20.55 -8.80 -28.42
C VAL A 171 20.33 -10.31 -28.52
N LEU A 172 19.19 -10.82 -28.03
CA LEU A 172 18.85 -12.23 -28.14
C LEU A 172 18.67 -12.66 -29.60
N GLU A 173 17.98 -11.86 -30.42
CA GLU A 173 17.83 -12.13 -31.86
C GLU A 173 19.18 -12.15 -32.59
N GLU A 174 20.06 -11.20 -32.28
CA GLU A 174 21.42 -11.16 -32.84
C GLU A 174 22.24 -12.38 -32.41
N SER A 175 22.15 -12.78 -31.14
CA SER A 175 22.82 -13.96 -30.61
C SER A 175 22.36 -15.25 -31.29
N VAL A 176 21.06 -15.38 -31.58
CA VAL A 176 20.52 -16.53 -32.34
C VAL A 176 21.06 -16.55 -33.77
N LYS A 177 21.10 -15.41 -34.45
CA LYS A 177 21.68 -15.30 -35.81
C LYS A 177 23.16 -15.66 -35.83
N LEU A 178 23.94 -15.14 -34.88
CA LEU A 178 25.36 -15.46 -34.75
C LEU A 178 25.59 -16.95 -34.46
N LYS A 179 24.77 -17.54 -33.58
CA LYS A 179 24.86 -18.98 -33.27
C LYS A 179 24.60 -19.85 -34.49
N ALA A 180 23.61 -19.49 -35.33
CA ALA A 180 23.36 -20.18 -36.59
C ALA A 180 24.55 -20.06 -37.56
N LEU A 181 25.12 -18.86 -37.70
CA LEU A 181 26.30 -18.63 -38.54
C LEU A 181 27.51 -19.47 -38.08
N VAL A 182 27.74 -19.56 -36.77
CA VAL A 182 28.81 -20.39 -36.19
C VAL A 182 28.59 -21.86 -36.52
N GLN A 183 27.35 -22.36 -36.39
CA GLN A 183 27.03 -23.76 -36.75
C GLN A 183 27.28 -24.05 -38.23
N ASP A 184 26.90 -23.13 -39.12
CA ASP A 184 27.15 -23.26 -40.56
C ASP A 184 28.66 -23.27 -40.87
N GLN A 185 29.43 -22.39 -40.22
CA GLN A 185 30.88 -22.34 -40.35
C GLN A 185 31.56 -23.61 -39.80
N GLU A 186 31.13 -24.13 -38.65
CA GLU A 186 31.63 -25.39 -38.10
C GLU A 186 31.36 -26.57 -39.04
N ALA A 187 30.19 -26.61 -39.68
CA ALA A 187 29.87 -27.64 -40.67
C ALA A 187 30.75 -27.54 -41.93
N LEU A 188 31.05 -26.30 -42.36
CA LEU A 188 31.94 -26.05 -43.51
C LEU A 188 33.38 -26.44 -43.19
N ILE A 189 33.88 -26.09 -42.00
CA ILE A 189 35.22 -26.49 -41.52
C ILE A 189 35.34 -28.02 -41.53
N LYS A 190 34.37 -28.74 -40.96
CA LYS A 190 34.38 -30.22 -40.95
C LYS A 190 34.43 -30.82 -42.36
N ARG A 191 33.73 -30.22 -43.33
CA ARG A 191 33.77 -30.66 -44.73
C ARG A 191 35.14 -30.41 -45.36
N GLN A 192 35.74 -29.25 -45.11
CA GLN A 192 37.06 -28.91 -45.60
C GLN A 192 38.15 -29.80 -44.97
N GLU A 193 38.07 -30.07 -43.67
CA GLU A 193 38.97 -30.99 -42.98
C GLU A 193 38.91 -32.39 -43.60
N PHE A 194 37.70 -32.89 -43.88
CA PHE A 194 37.53 -34.18 -44.55
C PHE A 194 38.13 -34.20 -45.96
N GLN A 195 37.92 -33.13 -46.75
CA GLN A 195 38.51 -33.01 -48.09
C GLN A 195 40.03 -32.97 -48.03
N LEU A 196 40.60 -32.15 -47.13
CA LEU A 196 42.03 -32.03 -46.94
C LEU A 196 42.65 -33.37 -46.54
N GLN A 197 42.00 -34.12 -45.65
CA GLN A 197 42.46 -35.44 -45.25
C GLN A 197 42.48 -36.43 -46.42
N LYS A 198 41.45 -36.41 -47.27
CA LYS A 198 41.41 -37.22 -48.49
C LYS A 198 42.53 -36.83 -49.47
N GLU A 199 42.79 -35.54 -49.68
CA GLU A 199 43.89 -35.07 -50.53
C GLU A 199 45.26 -35.49 -49.98
N ILE A 200 45.45 -35.45 -48.65
CA ILE A 200 46.67 -35.94 -48.01
C ILE A 200 46.86 -37.44 -48.26
N GLU A 201 45.81 -38.25 -48.12
CA GLU A 201 45.87 -39.68 -48.43
C GLU A 201 46.18 -39.96 -49.91
N GLU A 202 45.55 -39.21 -50.83
CA GLU A 202 45.82 -39.29 -52.27
C GLU A 202 47.27 -38.92 -52.59
N GLN A 203 47.81 -37.84 -52.00
CA GLN A 203 49.21 -37.45 -52.17
C GLN A 203 50.18 -38.50 -51.61
N GLN A 204 49.89 -39.08 -50.44
CA GLN A 204 50.70 -40.16 -49.87
C GLN A 204 50.72 -41.39 -50.79
N ASN A 205 49.56 -41.80 -51.30
CA ASN A 205 49.44 -42.91 -52.23
C ASN A 205 50.20 -42.65 -53.55
N LEU A 206 50.11 -41.43 -54.08
CA LEU A 206 50.87 -41.04 -55.28
C LEU A 206 52.37 -41.08 -55.02
N LYS A 207 52.83 -40.59 -53.87
CA LYS A 207 54.24 -40.62 -53.48
C LYS A 207 54.77 -42.05 -53.41
N VAL A 208 54.01 -42.98 -52.79
CA VAL A 208 54.38 -44.40 -52.73
C VAL A 208 54.50 -44.99 -54.14
N LYS A 209 53.52 -44.72 -55.02
CA LYS A 209 53.58 -45.17 -56.43
C LYS A 209 54.79 -44.63 -57.16
N MET A 210 55.10 -43.33 -57.02
CA MET A 210 56.28 -42.72 -57.64
C MET A 210 57.59 -43.31 -57.10
N GLU A 211 57.68 -43.60 -55.80
CA GLU A 211 58.84 -44.26 -55.22
C GLU A 211 59.01 -45.69 -55.75
N GLU A 212 57.91 -46.43 -55.93
CA GLU A 212 57.91 -47.76 -56.52
C GLU A 212 58.30 -47.74 -58.00
N GLU A 213 57.72 -46.84 -58.80
CA GLU A 213 58.11 -46.62 -60.20
C GLU A 213 59.59 -46.25 -60.33
N LYS A 214 60.08 -45.34 -59.49
CA LYS A 214 61.51 -44.96 -59.45
C LYS A 214 62.39 -46.16 -59.10
N ARG A 215 61.97 -47.02 -58.17
CA ARG A 215 62.70 -48.23 -57.81
C ARG A 215 62.77 -49.22 -58.97
N ILE A 216 61.66 -49.43 -59.68
CA ILE A 216 61.60 -50.28 -60.88
C ILE A 216 62.49 -49.71 -61.99
N ALA A 217 62.47 -48.40 -62.21
CA ALA A 217 63.31 -47.71 -63.19
C ALA A 217 64.81 -47.85 -62.87
N ILE A 218 65.20 -47.72 -61.59
CA ILE A 218 66.60 -47.93 -61.16
C ILE A 218 67.01 -49.39 -61.38
N GLN A 219 66.16 -50.36 -61.04
CA GLN A 219 66.46 -51.78 -61.25
C GLN A 219 66.63 -52.14 -62.73
N THR A 220 65.77 -51.61 -63.60
CA THR A 220 65.86 -51.83 -65.06
C THR A 220 67.13 -51.21 -65.64
N LEU A 221 67.45 -49.96 -65.28
CA LEU A 221 68.72 -49.33 -65.68
C LEU A 221 69.96 -50.09 -65.18
N GLN A 222 69.92 -50.63 -63.97
CA GLN A 222 71.00 -51.47 -63.44
C GLN A 222 71.17 -52.76 -64.26
N GLN A 223 70.08 -53.41 -64.63
CA GLN A 223 70.11 -54.60 -65.48
C GLN A 223 70.65 -54.29 -66.88
N GLU A 224 70.21 -53.18 -67.49
CA GLU A 224 70.73 -52.72 -68.78
C GLU A 224 72.23 -52.41 -68.71
N PHE A 225 72.69 -51.72 -67.66
CA PHE A 225 74.10 -51.43 -67.45
C PHE A 225 74.95 -52.70 -67.26
N GLU A 226 74.45 -53.68 -66.51
CA GLU A 226 75.12 -54.98 -66.35
C GLU A 226 75.21 -55.76 -67.66
N PHE A 227 74.14 -55.74 -68.45
CA PHE A 227 74.10 -56.37 -69.78
C PHE A 227 75.12 -55.70 -70.72
N GLU A 228 75.13 -54.37 -70.78
CA GLU A 228 76.05 -53.62 -71.62
C GLU A 228 77.52 -53.82 -71.20
N ARG A 229 77.78 -53.88 -69.89
CA ARG A 229 79.10 -54.20 -69.35
C ARG A 229 79.57 -55.60 -69.77
N ARG A 230 78.68 -56.60 -69.75
CA ARG A 230 78.99 -57.95 -70.23
C ARG A 230 79.27 -57.96 -71.73
N ASN A 231 78.46 -57.27 -72.53
CA ASN A 231 78.69 -57.13 -73.96
C ASN A 231 80.05 -56.48 -74.25
N HIS A 232 80.39 -55.41 -73.53
CA HIS A 232 81.68 -54.75 -73.68
C HIS A 232 82.86 -55.66 -73.30
N GLN A 233 82.74 -56.43 -72.21
CA GLN A 233 83.76 -57.41 -71.83
C GLN A 233 83.94 -58.49 -72.90
N LEU A 234 82.84 -58.94 -73.50
CA LEU A 234 82.85 -59.94 -74.57
C LEU A 234 83.54 -59.39 -75.83
N ALA A 235 83.19 -58.16 -76.24
CA ALA A 235 83.85 -57.47 -77.36
C ALA A 235 85.36 -57.26 -77.14
N LEU A 236 85.78 -56.89 -75.92
CA LEU A 236 87.21 -56.80 -75.57
C LEU A 236 87.91 -58.15 -75.67
N SER A 237 87.27 -59.23 -75.21
CA SER A 237 87.80 -60.59 -75.33
C SER A 237 87.94 -61.02 -76.78
N GLU A 238 86.95 -60.70 -77.62
CA GLU A 238 86.99 -60.96 -79.07
C GLU A 238 88.16 -60.22 -79.73
N MET A 239 88.32 -58.93 -79.45
CA MET A 239 89.44 -58.12 -79.95
C MET A 239 90.80 -58.67 -79.49
N GLN A 240 90.93 -59.09 -78.23
CA GLN A 240 92.17 -59.70 -77.74
C GLN A 240 92.49 -61.03 -78.44
N LEU A 241 91.47 -61.84 -78.74
CA LEU A 241 91.64 -63.07 -79.50
C LEU A 241 92.14 -62.76 -80.93
N GLU A 242 91.59 -61.71 -81.54
CA GLU A 242 91.95 -61.27 -82.88
C GLU A 242 93.38 -60.71 -82.94
N MET A 243 93.79 -59.91 -81.95
CA MET A 243 95.18 -59.48 -81.79
C MET A 243 96.14 -60.65 -81.58
N LYS A 244 95.76 -61.67 -80.80
CA LYS A 244 96.58 -62.88 -80.63
C LYS A 244 96.73 -63.65 -81.94
N LYS A 245 95.68 -63.72 -82.77
CA LYS A 245 95.75 -64.32 -84.10
C LYS A 245 96.71 -63.54 -85.00
N GLN A 246 96.62 -62.21 -85.02
CA GLN A 246 97.54 -61.35 -85.78
C GLN A 246 98.99 -61.50 -85.31
N ALA A 247 99.24 -61.45 -84.00
CA ALA A 247 100.57 -61.66 -83.44
C ALA A 247 101.13 -63.05 -83.77
N ALA A 248 100.29 -64.09 -83.83
CA ALA A 248 100.71 -65.42 -84.26
C ALA A 248 101.13 -65.45 -85.74
N ILE A 249 100.39 -64.76 -86.62
CA ILE A 249 100.74 -64.60 -88.04
C ILE A 249 102.08 -63.84 -88.17
N GLU A 250 102.26 -62.73 -87.45
CA GLU A 250 103.51 -61.97 -87.47
C GLU A 250 104.70 -62.78 -86.95
N LEU A 251 104.52 -63.58 -85.90
CA LEU A 251 105.53 -64.51 -85.39
C LEU A 251 105.91 -65.58 -86.43
N GLU A 252 104.94 -66.08 -87.18
CA GLU A 252 105.16 -67.06 -88.24
C GLU A 252 105.96 -66.44 -89.39
N GLU A 253 105.65 -65.20 -89.79
CA GLU A 253 106.43 -64.45 -90.79
C GLU A 253 107.86 -64.13 -90.34
N VAL A 254 108.06 -63.76 -89.07
CA VAL A 254 109.40 -63.52 -88.51
C VAL A 254 110.19 -64.82 -88.45
N ASN A 255 109.57 -65.93 -88.07
CA ASN A 255 110.22 -67.24 -88.07
C ASN A 255 110.60 -67.70 -89.48
N GLU A 256 109.76 -67.44 -90.49
CA GLU A 256 110.12 -67.68 -91.90
C GLU A 256 111.32 -66.81 -92.34
N LYS A 257 111.33 -65.53 -91.99
CA LYS A 257 112.46 -64.63 -92.30
C LYS A 257 113.74 -65.08 -91.60
N ALA A 258 113.67 -65.48 -90.33
CA ALA A 258 114.81 -66.03 -89.60
C ALA A 258 115.31 -67.34 -90.21
N ARG A 259 114.41 -68.23 -90.66
CA ARG A 259 114.79 -69.44 -91.40
C ARG A 259 115.54 -69.11 -92.70
N LYS A 260 115.05 -68.14 -93.47
CA LYS A 260 115.72 -67.68 -94.71
C LYS A 260 117.11 -67.09 -94.42
N GLN A 261 117.25 -66.29 -93.36
CA GLN A 261 118.57 -65.75 -92.97
C GLN A 261 119.54 -66.82 -92.48
N ILE A 262 119.06 -67.87 -91.80
CA ILE A 262 119.89 -69.02 -91.42
C ILE A 262 120.35 -69.79 -92.65
N GLU A 263 119.48 -69.96 -93.66
CA GLU A 263 119.85 -70.57 -94.95
C GLU A 263 120.89 -69.75 -95.72
N GLU A 264 120.78 -68.42 -95.73
CA GLU A 264 121.75 -67.51 -96.36
C GLU A 264 123.12 -67.55 -95.66
N LEU A 265 123.16 -67.48 -94.32
CA LEU A 265 124.40 -67.60 -93.54
C LEU A 265 125.04 -69.00 -93.65
N SER A 266 124.22 -70.04 -93.82
CA SER A 266 124.68 -71.40 -94.11
C SER A 266 125.40 -71.49 -95.45
N LYS A 267 124.86 -70.81 -96.49
CA LYS A 267 125.51 -70.70 -97.81
C LYS A 267 126.81 -69.90 -97.76
N GLU A 268 126.82 -68.74 -97.10
CA GLU A 268 128.04 -67.93 -96.94
C GLU A 268 129.16 -68.69 -96.21
N LYS A 269 128.80 -69.52 -95.23
CA LYS A 269 129.77 -70.38 -94.54
C LYS A 269 130.32 -71.48 -95.44
N GLN A 270 129.51 -72.05 -96.34
CA GLN A 270 129.98 -73.03 -97.32
C GLN A 270 130.95 -72.39 -98.34
N ASP A 271 130.63 -71.19 -98.82
CA ASP A 271 131.48 -70.46 -99.78
C ASP A 271 132.84 -70.05 -99.15
N LEU A 272 132.86 -69.65 -97.87
CA LEU A 272 134.09 -69.34 -97.13
C LEU A 272 134.99 -70.57 -96.90
N VAL A 273 134.42 -71.76 -96.76
CA VAL A 273 135.18 -73.01 -96.61
C VAL A 273 135.83 -73.43 -97.94
N GLU A 274 135.20 -73.14 -99.08
CA GLU A 274 135.79 -73.39 -100.40
C GLU A 274 136.95 -72.42 -100.72
N VAL A 275 136.84 -71.15 -100.32
CA VAL A 275 137.92 -70.15 -100.49
C VAL A 275 139.16 -70.49 -99.65
N LEU A 276 138.99 -71.06 -98.46
CA LEU A 276 140.12 -71.51 -97.62
C LEU A 276 140.85 -72.75 -98.17
N LYS A 277 140.19 -73.56 -99.01
CA LYS A 277 140.85 -74.70 -99.68
C LYS A 277 141.70 -74.29 -100.89
N GLN A 278 141.35 -73.19 -101.56
CA GLN A 278 142.11 -72.71 -102.73
C GLN A 278 143.39 -71.92 -102.38
N LYS A 279 143.52 -71.40 -101.15
CA LYS A 279 144.67 -70.58 -100.74
C LYS A 279 145.92 -71.38 -100.29
N ASN A 280 145.83 -72.71 -100.24
CA ASN A 280 146.94 -73.60 -99.83
C ASN A 280 147.71 -74.27 -100.99
N ALA A 281 147.52 -73.85 -102.25
CA ALA A 281 148.08 -74.55 -103.43
C ALA A 281 148.91 -73.69 -104.40
N SER A 282 149.44 -72.52 -103.99
CA SER A 282 150.32 -71.70 -104.84
C SER A 282 151.28 -70.83 -104.01
N LEU A 283 152.59 -71.00 -104.24
CA LEU A 283 153.80 -70.67 -103.44
C LEU A 283 154.21 -71.83 -102.51
N ASP A 284 154.78 -72.96 -102.96
CA ASP A 284 155.80 -73.23 -104.00
C ASP A 284 155.61 -72.62 -105.41
#